data_AF-A0A971AIZ0-F1
#
_entry.id   AF-A0A971AIZ0-F1
#
_cell.length_a   1.000
_cell.length_b   1.000
_cell.length_c   1.000
_cell.angle_alpha   90.00
_cell.angle_beta   90.00
_cell.angle_gamma   90.00
#
_symmetry.space_group_name_H-M   'P 1'
#
loop_
_entity.id
_entity.type
_entity.pdbx_description
1 polymer ?
#
loop_
_entity_poly.entity_id
_entity_poly.type
_entity_poly.pdbx_seq_one_letter_code
_entity_poly.pdbx_strand_id
1 'polypeptide(L)'
;KSKYSRYMNILMEKAEHYMAFIKYPESLRKHVYTTNSVESINSLIEKIRIRSGGYFNSVEVLEINIYLQRENLRRTKWKKAVPMINAYIYEIQQIFQLRYFNQTQNS
;
A
#
# COMPACT_ATOMS: atom_id res chain seq x y z
N LYS A 1 33.01 5.29 -13.28
CA LYS A 1 32.10 4.95 -12.13
C LYS A 1 30.66 5.20 -12.58
N SER A 2 29.76 4.23 -12.45
CA SER A 2 28.38 4.42 -12.91
C SER A 2 27.70 5.51 -12.07
N LYS A 3 27.04 6.46 -12.74
CA LYS A 3 26.43 7.67 -12.14
C LYS A 3 25.44 7.38 -11.01
N TYR A 4 24.94 6.14 -10.93
CA TYR A 4 23.90 5.70 -9.98
C TYR A 4 24.28 4.41 -9.25
N SER A 5 25.57 4.18 -8.97
CA SER A 5 26.04 2.94 -8.33
C SER A 5 25.29 2.58 -7.05
N ARG A 6 24.98 3.55 -6.19
CA ARG A 6 24.19 3.30 -4.96
C ARG A 6 22.76 2.85 -5.25
N TYR A 7 22.08 3.50 -6.20
CA TYR A 7 20.71 3.16 -6.57
C TYR A 7 20.64 1.77 -7.18
N MET A 8 21.60 1.42 -8.04
CA MET A 8 21.69 0.08 -8.62
C MET A 8 21.89 -0.99 -7.55
N ASN A 9 22.74 -0.75 -6.55
CA ASN A 9 22.91 -1.68 -5.44
C ASN A 9 21.60 -1.91 -4.67
N ILE A 10 20.83 -0.85 -4.38
CA ILE A 10 19.53 -0.97 -3.70
C ILE A 10 18.52 -1.77 -4.56
N LEU A 11 18.51 -1.56 -5.88
CA LEU A 11 17.65 -2.31 -6.78
C LEU A 11 18.01 -3.80 -6.78
N MET A 12 19.31 -4.12 -6.83
CA MET A 12 19.79 -5.50 -6.79
C MET A 12 19.45 -6.18 -5.47
N GLU A 13 19.60 -5.48 -4.34
CA GLU A 13 19.21 -5.97 -3.02
C GLU A 13 17.71 -6.28 -2.94
N LYS A 14 16.87 -5.49 -3.61
CA LYS A 14 15.41 -5.64 -3.61
C LYS A 14 14.87 -6.46 -4.79
N ALA A 15 15.75 -7.03 -5.62
CA ALA A 15 15.35 -7.70 -6.84
C ALA A 15 14.35 -8.84 -6.58
N GLU A 16 14.57 -9.63 -5.52
CA GLU A 16 13.67 -10.73 -5.15
C GLU A 16 12.24 -10.27 -4.85
N HIS A 17 12.09 -9.13 -4.15
CA HIS A 17 10.78 -8.56 -3.87
C HIS A 17 10.07 -8.11 -5.15
N TYR A 18 10.81 -7.54 -6.09
CA TYR A 18 10.28 -7.17 -7.40
C TYR A 18 9.87 -8.42 -8.21
N MET A 19 10.67 -9.48 -8.19
CA MET A 19 10.33 -10.74 -8.86
C MET A 19 9.07 -11.37 -8.27
N ALA A 20 8.88 -11.30 -6.95
CA ALA A 20 7.63 -11.73 -6.31
C ALA A 20 6.43 -10.88 -6.77
N PHE A 21 6.62 -9.56 -6.95
CA PHE A 21 5.58 -8.66 -7.44
C PHE A 21 5.15 -9.00 -8.89
N ILE A 22 6.09 -9.39 -9.76
CA ILE A 22 5.80 -9.75 -11.15
C ILE A 22 4.90 -11.00 -11.27
N LYS A 23 4.84 -11.86 -10.25
CA LYS A 23 3.98 -13.05 -10.23
C LYS A 23 2.48 -12.72 -10.21
N TYR A 24 2.10 -11.48 -9.88
CA TYR A 24 0.69 -11.06 -9.90
C TYR A 24 0.23 -10.67 -11.33
N PRO A 25 -1.06 -10.87 -11.66
CA PRO A 25 -1.63 -10.45 -12.94
C PRO A 25 -1.36 -8.97 -13.22
N GLU A 26 -1.12 -8.60 -14.48
CA GLU A 26 -0.78 -7.22 -14.87
C GLU A 26 -1.84 -6.21 -14.43
N SER A 27 -3.11 -6.56 -14.60
CA SER A 27 -4.28 -5.79 -14.17
C SER A 27 -4.25 -5.43 -12.68
N LEU A 28 -3.83 -6.38 -11.83
CA LEU A 28 -3.68 -6.18 -10.39
C LEU A 28 -2.44 -5.36 -10.06
N ARG A 29 -1.32 -5.63 -10.74
CA ARG A 29 -0.06 -4.88 -10.56
C ARG A 29 -0.26 -3.37 -10.72
N LYS A 30 -1.07 -2.93 -11.70
CA LYS A 30 -1.41 -1.50 -11.92
C LYS A 30 -1.99 -0.81 -10.69
N HIS A 31 -2.75 -1.53 -9.88
CA HIS A 31 -3.37 -1.00 -8.68
C HIS A 31 -2.47 -1.07 -7.44
N VAL A 32 -1.39 -1.85 -7.51
CA VAL A 32 -0.42 -2.02 -6.42
C VAL A 32 0.77 -1.08 -6.59
N TYR A 33 1.31 -0.93 -7.81
CA TYR A 33 2.45 -0.03 -8.05
C TYR A 33 2.08 1.45 -8.10
N THR A 34 0.79 1.78 -8.18
CA THR A 34 0.34 3.17 -8.20
C THR A 34 0.68 3.86 -6.88
N THR A 35 1.27 5.05 -6.96
CA THR A 35 1.58 5.86 -5.79
C THR A 35 0.35 6.56 -5.22
N ASN A 36 -0.71 6.72 -6.02
CA ASN A 36 -1.91 7.47 -5.65
C ASN A 36 -2.53 7.02 -4.32
N SER A 37 -2.55 5.72 -4.05
CA SER A 37 -3.14 5.17 -2.82
C SER A 37 -2.40 5.65 -1.57
N VAL A 38 -1.06 5.63 -1.60
CA VAL A 38 -0.22 6.06 -0.46
C VAL A 38 -0.10 7.58 -0.43
N GLU A 39 0.14 8.22 -1.59
CA GLU A 39 0.32 9.67 -1.69
C GLU A 39 -0.94 10.44 -1.34
N SER A 40 -2.14 9.89 -1.60
CA SER A 40 -3.39 10.53 -1.18
C SER A 40 -3.54 10.60 0.34
N ILE A 41 -3.08 9.56 1.06
CA ILE A 41 -3.06 9.53 2.52
C ILE A 41 -1.97 10.48 3.04
N ASN A 42 -0.75 10.40 2.51
CA ASN A 42 0.35 11.28 2.90
C ASN A 42 -0.02 12.75 2.70
N SER A 43 -0.61 13.10 1.56
CA SER A 43 -1.10 14.45 1.26
C SER A 43 -2.18 14.92 2.25
N LEU A 44 -3.02 14.00 2.74
CA LEU A 44 -4.04 14.33 3.73
C LEU A 44 -3.41 14.66 5.09
N ILE A 45 -2.47 13.85 5.54
CA ILE A 45 -1.71 14.06 6.78
C ILE A 45 -0.92 15.38 6.69
N GLU A 46 -0.29 15.63 5.55
CA GLU A 46 0.48 16.84 5.29
C GLU A 46 -0.38 18.11 5.39
N LYS A 47 -1.59 18.07 4.82
CA LYS A 47 -2.56 19.18 4.92
C LYS A 47 -2.95 19.46 6.36
N ILE A 48 -3.07 18.43 7.20
CA ILE A 48 -3.37 18.61 8.63
C ILE A 48 -2.17 19.25 9.32
N ARG A 49 -0.95 18.75 9.07
CA ARG A 49 0.27 19.33 9.64
C ARG A 49 0.39 20.82 9.30
N ILE A 50 0.16 21.18 8.04
CA ILE A 50 0.17 22.58 7.59
C ILE A 50 -0.89 23.41 8.32
N ARG A 51 -2.12 22.91 8.46
CA ARG A 51 -3.20 23.58 9.19
C ARG A 51 -2.93 23.72 10.69
N SER A 52 -2.14 22.82 11.27
CA SER A 52 -1.71 22.86 12.68
C SER A 52 -0.51 23.78 12.93
N GLY A 53 -0.07 24.58 11.94
CA GLY A 53 1.07 25.49 12.08
C GLY A 53 2.41 24.90 11.66
N GLY A 54 2.40 23.77 10.93
CA GLY A 54 3.60 23.13 10.38
C GLY A 54 4.13 21.96 11.20
N TYR A 55 3.58 21.71 12.39
CA TYR A 55 3.93 20.60 13.27
C TYR A 55 2.70 20.11 14.06
N PHE A 56 2.86 18.98 14.76
CA PHE A 56 1.85 18.47 15.69
C PHE A 56 2.31 18.75 17.12
N ASN A 57 1.41 19.27 17.96
CA ASN A 57 1.74 19.66 19.34
C ASN A 57 2.11 18.49 20.25
N SER A 58 1.63 17.27 19.93
CA SER A 58 2.00 16.04 20.60
C SER A 58 1.74 14.83 19.69
N VAL A 59 2.21 13.64 20.10
CA VAL A 59 1.96 12.39 19.38
C VAL A 59 0.47 12.02 19.44
N GLU A 60 -0.18 12.24 20.59
CA GLU A 60 -1.60 11.96 20.77
C GLU A 60 -2.47 12.80 19.82
N VAL A 61 -2.11 14.07 19.62
CA VAL A 61 -2.81 14.96 18.67
C VAL A 61 -2.66 14.43 17.23
N LEU A 62 -1.46 13.95 16.86
CA LEU A 62 -1.24 13.31 15.56
C LEU A 62 -2.10 12.05 15.40
N GLU A 63 -2.09 11.16 16.39
CA GLU A 63 -2.82 9.90 16.36
C GLU A 63 -4.34 10.10 16.24
N ILE A 64 -4.91 11.02 17.03
CA ILE A 64 -6.33 11.37 16.96
C ILE A 64 -6.68 11.90 15.57
N ASN A 65 -5.85 12.76 15.00
CA ASN A 65 -6.08 13.30 13.65
C ASN A 65 -6.03 12.20 12.58
N ILE A 66 -5.03 11.31 12.62
CA ILE A 66 -4.92 10.18 11.70
C ILE A 66 -6.15 9.27 11.83
N TYR A 67 -6.57 8.97 13.06
CA TYR A 67 -7.74 8.15 13.33
C TYR A 67 -9.01 8.75 12.73
N LEU A 68 -9.28 10.03 12.98
CA LEU A 68 -10.44 10.72 12.43
C LEU A 68 -10.44 10.73 10.89
N GLN A 69 -9.27 10.94 10.27
CA GLN A 69 -9.16 10.88 8.81
C GLN A 69 -9.43 9.48 8.27
N ARG A 70 -8.86 8.45 8.91
CA ARG A 70 -9.12 7.05 8.54
C ARG A 70 -10.61 6.74 8.64
N GLU A 71 -11.28 7.17 9.70
CA GLU A 71 -12.72 6.98 9.87
C GLU A 71 -13.53 7.69 8.79
N ASN A 72 -13.16 8.93 8.43
CA ASN A 72 -13.78 9.67 7.33
C ASN A 72 -13.59 8.97 5.99
N LEU A 73 -12.37 8.50 5.68
CA LEU A 73 -12.08 7.75 4.47
C LEU A 73 -12.89 6.45 4.40
N ARG A 74 -12.94 5.69 5.51
CA ARG A 74 -13.71 4.46 5.65
C ARG A 74 -15.20 4.66 5.35
N ARG A 75 -15.79 5.73 5.89
CA ARG A 75 -17.22 6.05 5.69
C ARG A 75 -17.53 6.57 4.27
N THR A 76 -16.55 7.17 3.61
CA THR A 76 -16.74 7.86 2.32
C THR A 76 -16.05 7.12 1.17
N LYS A 77 -14.79 7.46 0.89
CA LYS A 77 -14.02 7.02 -0.29
C LYS A 77 -13.71 5.52 -0.29
N TRP A 78 -13.56 4.92 0.88
CA TRP A 78 -13.26 3.48 1.05
C TRP A 78 -14.50 2.65 1.38
N LYS A 79 -15.72 3.21 1.21
CA LYS A 79 -16.96 2.48 1.44
C LYS A 79 -17.13 1.29 0.50
N LYS A 80 -16.57 1.36 -0.71
CA LYS A 80 -16.66 0.30 -1.73
C LYS A 80 -15.28 -0.29 -1.99
N ALA A 81 -15.24 -1.59 -2.21
CA ALA A 81 -14.04 -2.28 -2.68
C ALA A 81 -13.60 -1.74 -4.04
N VAL A 82 -12.30 -1.82 -4.32
CA VAL A 82 -11.74 -1.45 -5.63
C VAL A 82 -12.30 -2.41 -6.67
N PRO A 83 -13.09 -1.96 -7.67
CA PRO A 83 -13.79 -2.85 -8.59
C PRO A 83 -12.86 -3.81 -9.33
N MET A 84 -11.68 -3.31 -9.73
CA MET A 84 -10.66 -4.13 -10.39
C MET A 84 -10.13 -5.22 -9.47
N ILE A 85 -9.77 -4.91 -8.22
CA ILE A 85 -9.32 -5.95 -7.28
C ILE A 85 -10.43 -6.98 -7.04
N ASN A 86 -11.68 -6.51 -6.93
CA ASN A 86 -12.83 -7.38 -6.75
C ASN A 86 -13.06 -8.33 -7.94
N ALA A 87 -12.80 -7.88 -9.17
CA ALA A 87 -12.89 -8.72 -10.37
C ALA A 87 -11.85 -9.86 -10.38
N TYR A 88 -10.67 -9.64 -9.78
CA TYR A 88 -9.57 -10.63 -9.73
C TYR A 88 -9.52 -11.40 -8.39
N ILE A 89 -10.57 -11.32 -7.57
CA ILE A 89 -10.54 -11.90 -6.22
C ILE A 89 -10.34 -13.42 -6.23
N TYR A 90 -10.93 -14.11 -7.21
CA TYR A 90 -10.78 -15.56 -7.38
C TYR A 90 -9.35 -15.95 -7.74
N GLU A 91 -8.73 -15.27 -8.70
CA GLU A 91 -7.34 -15.52 -9.09
C GLU A 91 -6.38 -15.27 -7.92
N ILE A 92 -6.61 -14.20 -7.16
CA ILE A 92 -5.84 -13.92 -5.94
C ILE A 92 -5.97 -15.09 -4.97
N GLN A 93 -7.18 -15.58 -4.70
CA GLN A 93 -7.40 -16.72 -3.81
C GLN A 93 -6.67 -17.98 -4.30
N GLN A 94 -6.68 -18.28 -5.60
CA GLN A 94 -5.93 -19.41 -6.16
C GLN A 94 -4.41 -19.27 -5.95
N ILE A 95 -3.86 -18.08 -6.20
CA ILE A 95 -2.43 -17.79 -5.96
C ILE A 95 -2.08 -18.02 -4.48
N PHE A 96 -2.93 -17.55 -3.57
CA PHE A 96 -2.74 -17.75 -2.13
C PHE A 96 -2.86 -19.22 -1.74
N GLN A 97 -3.84 -19.96 -2.28
CA GLN A 97 -4.01 -21.38 -2.02
C GLN A 97 -2.78 -22.17 -2.47
N LEU A 98 -2.29 -21.94 -3.69
CA LEU A 98 -1.09 -22.63 -4.19
C LEU A 98 0.15 -22.32 -3.34
N ARG A 99 0.26 -21.10 -2.83
CA ARG A 99 1.41 -20.67 -2.02
C ARG A 99 1.37 -21.23 -0.59
N TYR A 100 0.18 -21.32 0.00
CA TYR A 100 0.01 -21.60 1.43
C TYR A 100 -0.76 -22.90 1.71
N PHE A 101 -0.97 -23.75 0.71
CA PHE A 101 -1.72 -25.01 0.79
C PHE A 101 -1.39 -25.81 2.05
N ASN A 102 -0.11 -26.14 2.25
CA ASN A 102 0.37 -26.96 3.38
C ASN A 102 0.18 -26.29 4.75
N GLN A 103 0.08 -24.96 4.81
CA GLN A 103 -0.10 -24.22 6.06
C GLN A 103 -1.59 -24.14 6.44
N THR A 104 -2.48 -24.10 5.44
CA THR A 104 -3.94 -24.03 5.64
C THR A 104 -4.61 -25.36 5.97
N GLN A 105 -3.98 -26.50 5.67
CA GLN A 105 -4.53 -27.83 5.92
C GLN A 105 -4.21 -28.40 7.31
N ASN A 106 -3.33 -27.75 8.07
CA ASN A 106 -2.91 -28.16 9.41
C ASN A 106 -3.47 -27.23 10.51
N SER A 107 -4.59 -26.55 10.26
CA SER A 107 -5.28 -25.65 11.20
C SER A 107 -6.65 -26.18 11.59
#